data_AF-A0AAT9I2J0-F1
#
_entry.id   AF-A0AAT9I2J0-F1
#
_cell.length_a   1.000
_cell.length_b   1.000
_cell.length_c   1.000
_cell.angle_alpha   90.00
_cell.angle_beta   90.00
_cell.angle_gamma   90.00
#
_symmetry.space_group_name_H-M   'P 1'
#
loop_
_entity.id
_entity.type
_entity.pdbx_description
1 polymer ?
#
loop_
_entity_poly.entity_id
_entity_poly.type
_entity_poly.pdbx_seq_one_letter_code
_entity_poly.pdbx_strand_id
1 'polypeptide(L)'
;MKSLQKYLPVLLLALLLFAGWHKEWWKGTVPPPAIGSKPVATRAPKTAATVSGGELNRYAQLEYTRHAICRMECRHVTKAEVQEILAEGRINPEKSDPNDRPCPTYALEGYSTEGQHLRIVFAPCDENNMKVITCIDLDKDWSCHCE
;
A
#
# COMPACT_ATOMS: atom_id res chain seq x y z
N MET A 1 -9.13 -56.35 -13.45
CA MET A 1 -8.69 -54.94 -13.42
C MET A 1 -9.92 -54.02 -13.30
N LYS A 2 -10.53 -53.87 -12.10
CA LYS A 2 -11.72 -53.01 -11.87
C LYS A 2 -11.59 -52.10 -10.63
N SER A 3 -10.47 -52.18 -9.91
CA SER A 3 -10.22 -51.37 -8.71
C SER A 3 -9.58 -50.00 -9.03
N LEU A 4 -8.87 -49.88 -10.16
CA LEU A 4 -8.11 -48.68 -10.51
C LEU A 4 -9.01 -47.48 -10.88
N GLN A 5 -10.22 -47.75 -11.38
CA GLN A 5 -11.18 -46.73 -11.81
C GLN A 5 -11.80 -45.96 -10.62
N LYS A 6 -11.81 -46.54 -9.41
CA LYS A 6 -12.32 -45.88 -8.19
C LYS A 6 -11.37 -44.82 -7.64
N TYR A 7 -10.07 -44.98 -7.90
CA TYR A 7 -9.05 -44.05 -7.41
C TYR A 7 -8.71 -42.96 -8.42
N LEU A 8 -9.21 -43.06 -9.66
CA LEU A 8 -9.03 -42.05 -10.70
C LEU A 8 -9.43 -40.62 -10.26
N PRO A 9 -10.62 -40.38 -9.66
CA PRO A 9 -10.98 -39.02 -9.24
C PRO A 9 -10.13 -38.52 -8.06
N VAL A 10 -9.72 -39.42 -7.16
CA VAL A 10 -8.88 -39.08 -6.00
C VAL A 10 -7.45 -38.72 -6.43
N LEU A 11 -6.89 -39.48 -7.36
CA LEU A 11 -5.58 -39.20 -7.95
C LEU A 11 -5.59 -37.90 -8.77
N LEU A 12 -6.69 -37.62 -9.48
CA LEU A 12 -6.85 -36.38 -10.24
C LEU A 12 -6.94 -35.17 -9.30
N LEU A 13 -7.69 -35.28 -8.20
CA LEU A 13 -7.76 -34.24 -7.17
C LEU A 13 -6.40 -34.01 -6.49
N ALA A 14 -5.66 -35.09 -6.17
CA ALA A 14 -4.33 -35.01 -5.57
C ALA A 14 -3.32 -34.34 -6.53
N LEU A 15 -3.38 -34.64 -7.83
CA LEU A 15 -2.56 -33.99 -8.85
C LEU A 15 -2.87 -32.50 -9.00
N LEU A 16 -4.15 -32.10 -8.93
CA LEU A 16 -4.54 -30.69 -8.99
C LEU A 16 -4.04 -29.90 -7.76
N LEU A 17 -4.12 -30.48 -6.57
CA LEU A 17 -3.61 -29.86 -5.35
C LEU A 17 -2.07 -29.76 -5.38
N PHE A 18 -1.38 -30.80 -5.86
CA PHE A 18 0.08 -30.78 -6.01
C PHE A 18 0.54 -29.76 -7.08
N ALA A 19 -0.20 -29.64 -8.19
CA ALA A 19 0.04 -28.62 -9.20
C ALA A 19 -0.26 -27.20 -8.67
N GLY A 20 -1.28 -27.03 -7.82
CA GLY A 20 -1.56 -25.75 -7.14
C GLY A 20 -0.43 -25.33 -6.20
N TRP A 21 0.21 -26.28 -5.52
CA TRP A 21 1.31 -26.00 -4.60
C TRP A 21 2.65 -25.71 -5.31
N HIS A 22 2.90 -26.36 -6.46
CA HIS A 22 4.14 -26.16 -7.23
C HIS A 22 4.06 -24.97 -8.22
N LYS A 23 2.89 -24.36 -8.38
CA LYS A 23 2.71 -23.12 -9.14
C LYS A 23 3.21 -21.92 -8.33
N GLU A 24 4.53 -21.79 -8.29
CA GLU A 24 5.21 -20.48 -8.38
C GLU A 24 4.93 -19.76 -9.73
N TRP A 25 3.94 -20.25 -10.48
CA TRP A 25 3.43 -19.71 -11.74
C TRP A 25 2.53 -18.51 -11.47
N TRP A 26 3.06 -17.49 -10.81
CA TRP A 26 2.71 -16.06 -10.93
C TRP A 26 3.95 -15.17 -10.71
N LYS A 27 5.17 -15.70 -10.89
CA LYS A 27 6.36 -14.87 -11.11
C LYS A 27 6.23 -14.23 -12.50
N GLY A 28 5.58 -13.07 -12.55
CA GLY A 28 5.37 -12.28 -13.76
C GLY A 28 6.67 -12.06 -14.50
N THR A 29 6.79 -12.65 -15.69
CA THR A 29 7.87 -12.33 -16.62
C THR A 29 7.62 -10.94 -17.18
N VAL A 30 8.38 -9.96 -16.69
CA VAL A 30 8.49 -8.63 -17.32
C VAL A 30 8.97 -8.85 -18.75
N PRO A 31 8.19 -8.47 -19.78
CA PRO A 31 8.66 -8.58 -21.16
C PRO A 31 9.81 -7.58 -21.39
N PRO A 32 10.83 -7.94 -22.20
CA PRO A 32 11.89 -6.99 -22.56
C PRO A 32 11.30 -5.83 -23.36
N PRO A 33 11.82 -4.60 -23.19
CA PRO A 33 11.31 -3.43 -23.91
C PRO A 33 11.58 -3.57 -25.42
N ALA A 34 10.51 -3.46 -26.21
CA ALA A 34 10.60 -3.38 -27.66
C ALA A 34 11.34 -2.10 -28.07
N ILE A 35 12.48 -2.28 -28.72
CA ILE A 35 13.23 -1.20 -29.37
C ILE A 35 12.42 -0.77 -30.59
N GLY A 36 11.78 0.40 -30.48
CA GLY A 36 10.99 1.03 -31.53
C GLY A 36 10.99 2.53 -31.38
N SER A 37 11.84 3.19 -32.17
CA SER A 37 12.22 4.59 -32.11
C SER A 37 11.09 5.55 -32.49
N LYS A 38 10.65 6.39 -31.54
CA LYS A 38 10.12 7.74 -31.80
C LYS A 38 10.56 8.66 -30.65
N PRO A 39 11.07 9.88 -30.90
CA PRO A 39 11.50 10.76 -29.83
C PRO A 39 10.27 11.39 -29.17
N VAL A 40 9.67 10.68 -28.22
CA VAL A 40 8.77 11.30 -27.25
C VAL A 40 9.66 11.98 -26.23
N ALA A 41 9.52 13.30 -26.14
CA ALA A 41 10.26 14.17 -25.23
C ALA A 41 10.38 13.52 -23.84
N THR A 42 11.58 13.05 -23.52
CA THR A 42 11.92 12.46 -22.24
C THR A 42 11.87 13.58 -21.23
N ARG A 43 10.74 13.72 -20.52
CA ARG A 43 10.77 14.39 -19.22
C ARG A 43 11.70 13.52 -18.38
N ALA A 44 12.88 14.06 -18.06
CA ALA A 44 13.88 13.38 -17.27
C ALA A 44 13.20 12.70 -16.08
N PRO A 45 13.59 11.46 -15.72
CA PRO A 45 13.17 10.90 -14.45
C PRO A 45 13.61 11.90 -13.39
N LYS A 46 12.64 12.57 -12.75
CA LYS A 46 12.88 13.21 -11.47
C LYS A 46 13.47 12.08 -10.64
N THR A 47 14.75 12.22 -10.34
CA THR A 47 15.49 11.39 -9.40
C THR A 47 14.51 11.01 -8.30
N ALA A 48 14.23 9.71 -8.18
CA ALA A 48 13.57 9.17 -7.01
C ALA A 48 14.39 9.69 -5.84
N ALA A 49 13.89 10.73 -5.19
CA ALA A 49 14.48 11.24 -3.99
C ALA A 49 14.45 10.06 -3.04
N THR A 50 15.63 9.54 -2.71
CA THR A 50 15.80 8.64 -1.59
C THR A 50 15.35 9.43 -0.36
N VAL A 51 14.05 9.41 -0.07
CA VAL A 51 13.49 9.91 1.18
C VAL A 51 13.98 8.91 2.22
N SER A 52 15.19 9.17 2.72
CA SER A 52 15.72 8.46 3.87
C SER A 52 14.70 8.61 4.99
N GLY A 53 14.18 7.50 5.51
CA GLY A 53 13.16 7.48 6.56
C GLY A 53 13.53 8.15 7.89
N GLY A 54 14.66 8.88 7.94
CA GLY A 54 15.10 9.70 9.06
C GLY A 54 14.46 11.09 9.14
N GLU A 55 13.63 11.50 8.18
CA GLU A 55 12.98 12.83 8.18
C GLU A 55 11.60 12.86 8.85
N LEU A 56 11.04 11.69 9.19
CA LEU A 56 9.71 11.57 9.79
C LEU A 56 9.81 11.12 11.26
N ASN A 57 9.39 11.97 12.19
CA ASN A 57 9.31 11.62 13.61
C ASN A 57 8.15 10.62 13.87
N ARG A 58 8.48 9.34 13.99
CA ARG A 58 7.54 8.22 14.20
C ARG A 58 6.86 8.23 15.58
N TYR A 59 7.34 9.07 16.49
CA TYR A 59 6.82 9.22 17.86
C TYR A 59 6.07 10.55 18.06
N ALA A 60 5.83 11.31 16.98
CA ALA A 60 5.09 12.55 17.04
C ALA A 60 3.66 12.35 17.54
N GLN A 61 3.13 13.34 18.26
CA GLN A 61 1.74 13.40 18.64
C GLN A 61 0.86 13.62 17.40
N LEU A 62 -0.16 12.78 17.23
CA LEU A 62 -1.04 12.84 16.08
C LEU A 62 -2.21 13.80 16.28
N GLU A 63 -2.33 14.75 15.36
CA GLU A 63 -3.50 15.62 15.23
C GLU A 63 -4.33 15.20 14.02
N TYR A 64 -5.62 14.94 14.21
CA TYR A 64 -6.47 14.44 13.13
C TYR A 64 -7.23 15.60 12.47
N THR A 65 -7.07 15.76 11.16
CA THR A 65 -7.88 16.72 10.40
C THR A 65 -9.33 16.26 10.31
N ARG A 66 -10.26 17.19 10.03
CA ARG A 66 -11.67 16.86 9.77
C ARG A 66 -11.83 15.81 8.67
N HIS A 67 -11.04 15.95 7.59
CA HIS A 67 -11.06 15.01 6.48
C HIS A 67 -10.57 13.62 6.91
N ALA A 68 -9.46 13.53 7.66
CA ALA A 68 -9.00 12.25 8.19
C ALA A 68 -10.05 11.56 9.07
N ILE A 69 -10.69 12.28 9.98
CA ILE A 69 -11.74 11.73 10.86
C ILE A 69 -12.89 11.17 10.03
N CYS A 70 -13.41 11.92 9.07
CA CYS A 70 -14.48 11.44 8.19
C CYS A 70 -14.07 10.17 7.41
N ARG A 71 -12.85 10.15 6.87
CA ARG A 71 -12.33 9.02 6.08
C ARG A 71 -12.07 7.80 6.97
N MET A 72 -11.68 8.00 8.23
CA MET A 72 -11.53 6.94 9.23
C MET A 72 -12.88 6.30 9.56
N GLU A 73 -13.88 7.11 9.90
CA GLU A 73 -15.23 6.62 10.23
C GLU A 73 -15.85 5.86 9.05
N CYS A 74 -15.79 6.43 7.85
CA CYS A 74 -16.34 5.83 6.63
C CYS A 74 -15.68 4.49 6.25
N ARG A 75 -14.38 4.33 6.52
CA ARG A 75 -13.60 3.12 6.18
C ARG A 75 -13.36 2.17 7.35
N HIS A 76 -13.87 2.53 8.52
CA HIS A 76 -13.67 1.78 9.76
C HIS A 76 -12.19 1.62 10.12
N VAL A 77 -11.41 2.69 9.92
CA VAL A 77 -9.99 2.76 10.31
C VAL A 77 -9.91 3.34 11.72
N THR A 78 -9.29 2.61 12.63
CA THR A 78 -9.13 3.04 14.02
C THR A 78 -7.87 3.90 14.23
N LYS A 79 -7.81 4.62 15.35
CA LYS A 79 -6.59 5.36 15.74
C LYS A 79 -5.39 4.42 15.96
N ALA A 80 -5.64 3.22 16.47
CA ALA A 80 -4.60 2.22 16.70
C ALA A 80 -3.94 1.80 15.38
N GLU A 81 -4.76 1.54 14.35
CA GLU A 81 -4.26 1.22 13.01
C GLU A 81 -3.49 2.40 12.39
N VAL A 82 -3.96 3.64 12.57
CA VAL A 82 -3.20 4.82 12.12
C VAL A 82 -1.82 4.90 12.80
N GLN A 83 -1.75 4.63 14.10
CA GLN A 83 -0.48 4.61 14.84
C GLN A 83 0.42 3.45 14.44
N GLU A 84 -0.15 2.29 14.13
CA GLU A 84 0.57 1.14 13.62
C GLU A 84 1.20 1.45 12.25
N ILE A 85 0.44 2.05 11.34
CA ILE A 85 0.99 2.48 10.04
C ILE A 85 2.05 3.58 10.23
N LEU A 86 1.87 4.49 11.19
CA LEU A 86 2.94 5.43 11.53
C LEU A 86 4.19 4.68 12.01
N ALA A 87 4.09 3.65 12.84
CA ALA A 87 5.25 2.94 13.38
C ALA A 87 5.95 2.05 12.34
N GLU A 88 5.19 1.29 11.56
CA GLU A 88 5.70 0.17 10.75
C GLU A 88 5.54 0.38 9.24
N GLY A 89 4.70 1.33 8.84
CA GLY A 89 4.39 1.62 7.45
C GLY A 89 5.59 2.13 6.66
N ARG A 90 5.66 1.71 5.39
CA ARG A 90 6.69 2.11 4.43
C ARG A 90 6.27 3.38 3.72
N ILE A 91 7.18 4.35 3.61
CA ILE A 91 6.93 5.57 2.84
C ILE A 91 6.76 5.20 1.37
N ASN A 92 5.66 5.64 0.76
CA ASN A 92 5.45 5.62 -0.67
C ASN A 92 5.89 6.98 -1.27
N PRO A 93 7.06 7.04 -1.93
CA PRO A 93 7.57 8.30 -2.48
C PRO A 93 6.74 8.84 -3.64
N GLU A 94 6.00 7.99 -4.36
CA GLU A 94 5.13 8.41 -5.47
C GLU A 94 3.85 9.11 -4.98
N LYS A 95 3.47 8.87 -3.72
CA LYS A 95 2.28 9.43 -3.08
C LYS A 95 2.62 10.46 -1.99
N SER A 96 3.90 10.75 -1.82
CA SER A 96 4.42 11.76 -0.89
C SER A 96 4.83 13.01 -1.66
N ASP A 97 4.72 14.18 -1.04
CA ASP A 97 5.29 15.42 -1.55
C ASP A 97 6.07 16.14 -0.43
N PRO A 98 7.40 15.90 -0.34
CA PRO A 98 8.26 16.57 0.64
C PRO A 98 8.38 18.09 0.44
N ASN A 99 7.88 18.65 -0.67
CA ASN A 99 7.91 20.09 -0.93
C ASN A 99 6.52 20.74 -0.79
N ASP A 100 5.52 19.98 -0.33
CA ASP A 100 4.16 20.44 -0.16
C ASP A 100 4.06 21.61 0.84
N ARG A 101 3.01 22.40 0.70
CA ARG A 101 2.77 23.63 1.47
C ARG A 101 1.39 23.58 2.11
N PRO A 102 1.24 24.02 3.37
CA PRO A 102 2.26 24.68 4.21
C PRO A 102 3.29 23.73 4.84
N CYS A 103 3.02 22.42 4.85
CA CYS A 103 3.88 21.39 5.43
C CYS A 103 4.11 20.28 4.40
N PRO A 104 5.26 19.58 4.43
CA PRO A 104 5.48 18.41 3.59
C PRO A 104 4.44 17.31 3.89
N THR A 105 4.16 16.45 2.91
CA THR A 105 3.25 15.31 3.07
C THR A 105 3.96 13.99 2.78
N TYR A 106 3.75 13.01 3.66
CA TYR A 106 4.33 11.67 3.57
C TYR A 106 3.21 10.63 3.60
N ALA A 107 3.09 9.84 2.53
CA ALA A 107 2.18 8.72 2.46
C ALA A 107 2.87 7.46 2.95
N LEU A 108 2.37 6.85 4.02
CA LEU A 108 2.86 5.58 4.55
C LEU A 108 1.85 4.48 4.24
N GLU A 109 2.35 3.34 3.80
CA GLU A 109 1.57 2.16 3.42
C GLU A 109 1.98 0.94 4.23
N GLY A 110 0.99 0.15 4.61
CA GLY A 110 1.21 -1.10 5.35
C GLY A 110 -0.10 -1.83 5.63
N TYR A 111 0.02 -3.03 6.18
CA TYR A 111 -1.12 -3.78 6.70
C TYR A 111 -1.25 -3.49 8.19
N SER A 112 -2.47 -3.25 8.65
CA SER A 112 -2.77 -3.24 10.08
C SER A 112 -2.77 -4.67 10.65
N THR A 113 -2.72 -4.78 11.97
CA THR A 113 -2.82 -6.05 12.70
C THR A 113 -4.17 -6.74 12.43
N GLU A 114 -5.21 -5.96 12.13
CA GLU A 114 -6.53 -6.46 11.75
C GLU A 114 -6.62 -6.85 10.26
N GLY A 115 -5.55 -6.65 9.50
CA GLY A 115 -5.41 -7.08 8.11
C GLY A 115 -5.86 -6.06 7.07
N GLN A 116 -6.18 -4.83 7.45
CA GLN A 116 -6.53 -3.78 6.49
C GLN A 116 -5.26 -3.24 5.81
N HIS A 117 -5.26 -3.18 4.48
CA HIS A 117 -4.18 -2.55 3.73
C HIS A 117 -4.41 -1.04 3.62
N LEU A 118 -3.66 -0.28 4.40
CA LEU A 118 -3.92 1.14 4.60
C LEU A 118 -2.80 2.00 4.00
N ARG A 119 -3.20 3.12 3.40
CA ARG A 119 -2.35 4.29 3.15
C ARG A 119 -2.80 5.44 4.03
N ILE A 120 -1.90 5.92 4.88
CA ILE A 120 -2.12 7.10 5.71
C ILE A 120 -1.21 8.23 5.26
N VAL A 121 -1.78 9.42 5.06
CA VAL A 121 -1.01 10.61 4.69
C VAL A 121 -0.78 11.45 5.94
N PHE A 122 0.49 11.64 6.27
CA PHE A 122 0.95 12.41 7.41
C PHE A 122 1.61 13.71 6.97
N ALA A 123 1.41 14.79 7.72
CA ALA A 123 2.05 16.08 7.52
C ALA A 123 2.75 16.54 8.80
N PRO A 124 4.09 16.38 8.92
CA PRO A 124 4.86 16.92 10.03
C PRO A 124 4.99 18.44 9.86
N CYS A 125 4.13 19.19 10.53
CA CYS A 125 4.15 20.65 10.49
C CYS A 125 5.10 21.25 11.53
N ASP A 126 5.43 20.49 12.58
CA ASP A 126 6.34 20.89 13.65
C ASP A 126 7.08 19.64 14.18
N GLU A 127 8.05 19.83 15.09
CA GLU A 127 8.97 18.78 15.52
C GLU A 127 8.28 17.64 16.30
N ASN A 128 7.18 17.95 17.00
CA ASN A 128 6.56 17.05 17.96
C ASN A 128 5.13 16.64 17.58
N ASN A 129 4.49 17.32 16.64
CA ASN A 129 3.14 17.07 16.19
C ASN A 129 3.10 16.81 14.69
N MET A 130 2.20 15.93 14.32
CA MET A 130 2.03 15.48 12.96
C MET A 130 0.55 15.38 12.66
N LYS A 131 0.13 16.02 11.57
CA LYS A 131 -1.27 16.00 11.15
C LYS A 131 -1.54 14.76 10.32
N VAL A 132 -2.61 14.04 10.66
CA VAL A 132 -3.18 12.99 9.81
C VAL A 132 -4.13 13.68 8.83
N ILE A 133 -3.78 13.64 7.56
CA ILE A 133 -4.51 14.34 6.49
C ILE A 133 -5.64 13.47 5.93
N THR A 134 -5.37 12.21 5.64
CA THR A 134 -6.37 11.26 5.16
C THR A 134 -5.96 9.82 5.47
N CYS A 135 -6.96 8.94 5.54
CA CYS A 135 -6.81 7.49 5.63
C CYS A 135 -7.48 6.85 4.41
N ILE A 136 -6.81 5.90 3.78
CA ILE A 136 -7.26 5.25 2.54
C ILE A 136 -7.08 3.74 2.72
N ASP A 137 -8.16 3.00 2.50
CA ASP A 137 -8.11 1.56 2.29
C ASP A 137 -7.71 1.32 0.83
N LEU A 138 -6.66 0.54 0.61
CA LEU A 138 -6.09 0.28 -0.71
C LEU A 138 -6.73 -0.92 -1.40
N ASP A 139 -7.39 -1.79 -0.65
CA ASP A 139 -7.96 -3.04 -1.16
C ASP A 139 -9.47 -2.93 -1.38
N LYS A 140 -10.12 -1.95 -0.74
CA LYS A 140 -11.57 -1.72 -0.86
C LYS A 140 -11.91 -0.28 -1.19
N ASP A 141 -12.81 -0.12 -2.14
CA ASP A 141 -13.43 1.16 -2.43
C ASP A 141 -14.64 1.41 -1.52
N TRP A 142 -14.69 2.60 -0.93
CA TRP A 142 -15.71 3.02 0.02
C TRP A 142 -16.35 4.30 -0.48
N SER A 143 -17.67 4.28 -0.66
CA SER A 143 -18.44 5.47 -1.04
C SER A 143 -18.58 6.42 0.15
N CYS A 144 -17.61 7.34 0.28
CA CYS A 144 -17.58 8.34 1.34
C CYS A 144 -17.91 9.73 0.80
N HIS A 145 -18.73 10.49 1.54
CA HIS A 145 -19.02 11.89 1.27
C HIS A 145 -18.30 12.77 2.32
N CYS A 146 -16.98 12.88 2.18
CA CYS A 146 -16.14 13.71 3.05
C CYS A 146 -15.77 15.01 2.33
N GLU A 147 -16.07 16.16 2.94
CA GLU A 147 -15.70 17.50 2.48
C GLU A 147 -14.45 18.04 3.21
#